data_AF-A0A0N4U657-F1
#
_entry.id   AF-A0A0N4U657-F1
#
_cell.length_a   1.000
_cell.length_b   1.000
_cell.length_c   1.000
_cell.angle_alpha   90.00
_cell.angle_beta   90.00
_cell.angle_gamma   90.00
#
_symmetry.space_group_name_H-M   'P 1'
#
loop_
_entity.id
_entity.type
_entity.pdbx_description
1 polymer ?
#
loop_
_entity_poly.entity_id
_entity_poly.type
_entity_poly.pdbx_seq_one_letter_code
_entity_poly.pdbx_strand_id
1 'polypeptide(L)'
;TGASSVLLGFFVLFHFGFCEKKDGGSSISGISVTCYSNLKECQNGCRFSCYLVDHCNDSKSPMVACAPGLVAILLITFVFILAVAFTCCLVCIFTPVCCFYKWWRKKRNKNRTRARV
;
A
#
# COMPACT_ATOMS: atom_id res chain seq x y z
N THR A 1 -18.69 8.88 -6.37
CA THR A 1 -18.39 7.46 -6.62
C THR A 1 -16.91 7.17 -6.88
N GLY A 2 -15.97 8.11 -6.67
CA GLY A 2 -14.54 7.88 -6.96
C GLY A 2 -13.63 7.57 -5.75
N ALA A 3 -13.99 7.97 -4.52
CA ALA A 3 -13.06 7.82 -3.38
C ALA A 3 -12.97 6.37 -2.86
N SER A 4 -14.09 5.65 -2.86
CA SER A 4 -14.18 4.29 -2.30
C SER A 4 -13.40 3.25 -3.12
N SER A 5 -13.38 3.38 -4.44
CA SER A 5 -12.70 2.45 -5.35
C SER A 5 -11.18 2.56 -5.26
N VAL A 6 -10.64 3.76 -5.05
CA VAL A 6 -9.19 3.97 -4.89
C VAL A 6 -8.69 3.34 -3.58
N LEU A 7 -9.45 3.48 -2.50
CA LEU A 7 -9.14 2.86 -1.19
C LEU A 7 -9.17 1.33 -1.26
N LEU A 8 -10.19 0.75 -1.89
CA LEU A 8 -10.29 -0.70 -2.07
C LEU A 8 -9.16 -1.27 -2.95
N GLY A 9 -8.82 -0.59 -4.05
CA GLY A 9 -7.72 -1.02 -4.92
C GLY A 9 -6.37 -1.04 -4.20
N PHE A 10 -6.10 -0.04 -3.34
CA PHE A 10 -4.87 0.01 -2.55
C PHE A 10 -4.84 -1.05 -1.44
N PHE A 11 -5.97 -1.31 -0.78
CA PHE A 11 -6.05 -2.30 0.28
C PHE A 11 -5.89 -3.73 -0.24
N VAL A 12 -6.46 -4.04 -1.40
CA VAL A 12 -6.40 -5.38 -2.02
C VAL A 12 -4.99 -5.70 -2.53
N LEU A 13 -4.25 -4.73 -3.08
CA LEU A 13 -2.89 -4.98 -3.56
C LEU A 13 -1.90 -5.35 -2.44
N PHE A 14 -2.07 -4.80 -1.24
CA PHE A 14 -1.03 -4.87 -0.21
C PHE A 14 -1.18 -6.03 0.77
N HIS A 15 -2.39 -6.58 0.93
CA HIS A 15 -2.64 -7.69 1.85
C HIS A 15 -2.00 -9.03 1.42
N PHE A 16 -1.35 -9.08 0.25
CA PHE A 16 -0.81 -10.30 -0.37
C PHE A 16 0.70 -10.53 -0.19
N GLY A 17 1.42 -9.74 0.63
CA GLY A 17 2.88 -9.63 0.48
C GLY A 17 3.82 -10.53 1.29
N PHE A 18 3.45 -11.07 2.46
CA PHE A 18 4.44 -11.67 3.37
C PHE A 18 3.95 -12.97 4.02
N CYS A 19 4.34 -14.12 3.45
CA CYS A 19 4.22 -15.44 4.08
C CYS A 19 5.56 -15.80 4.74
N GLU A 20 5.68 -15.61 6.04
CA GLU A 20 6.82 -16.09 6.83
C GLU A 20 6.54 -17.54 7.25
N LYS A 21 7.21 -18.53 6.63
CA LYS A 21 7.00 -19.95 6.93
C LYS A 21 7.97 -20.41 8.02
N LYS A 22 7.46 -20.73 9.21
CA LYS A 22 8.23 -21.16 10.39
C LYS A 22 8.49 -22.67 10.42
N ASP A 23 9.11 -23.23 9.38
CA ASP A 23 9.55 -24.63 9.38
C ASP A 23 11.08 -24.69 9.34
N GLY A 24 11.71 -24.77 10.53
CA GLY A 24 13.06 -25.29 10.75
C GLY A 24 14.28 -24.63 10.07
N GLY A 25 14.10 -23.66 9.19
CA GLY A 25 15.17 -22.95 8.47
C GLY A 25 14.71 -21.58 8.01
N SER A 26 15.66 -20.68 7.73
CA SER A 26 15.32 -19.32 7.26
C SER A 26 14.84 -19.42 5.82
N SER A 27 13.52 -19.38 5.64
CA SER A 27 12.87 -19.45 4.33
C SER A 27 12.18 -18.13 4.06
N ILE A 28 12.57 -17.45 2.98
CA ILE A 28 11.96 -16.18 2.57
C ILE A 28 11.26 -16.41 1.22
N SER A 29 9.95 -16.17 1.22
CA SER A 29 9.11 -16.22 0.02
C SER A 29 8.22 -14.98 -0.01
N GLY A 30 8.15 -14.32 -1.16
CA GLY A 30 7.34 -13.13 -1.35
C GLY A 30 7.51 -12.53 -2.74
N ILE A 31 6.52 -11.75 -3.18
CA ILE A 31 6.52 -11.12 -4.52
C ILE A 31 7.67 -10.12 -4.72
N SER A 32 8.22 -9.58 -3.62
CA SER A 32 9.30 -8.61 -3.62
C SER A 32 10.69 -9.22 -3.38
N VAL A 33 10.79 -10.55 -3.34
CA VAL A 33 12.04 -11.25 -3.03
C VAL A 33 12.66 -11.78 -4.31
N THR A 34 13.92 -11.41 -4.57
CA THR A 34 14.69 -11.96 -5.69
C THR A 34 15.75 -12.91 -5.17
N CYS A 35 15.82 -14.11 -5.73
CA CYS A 35 16.78 -15.13 -5.32
C CYS A 35 18.02 -15.08 -6.22
N TYR A 36 19.20 -15.10 -5.60
CA TYR A 36 20.49 -15.12 -6.27
C TYR A 36 21.31 -16.33 -5.84
N SER A 37 22.18 -16.80 -6.74
CA SER A 37 23.04 -17.96 -6.48
C SER A 37 24.13 -17.66 -5.45
N ASN A 38 24.65 -16.43 -5.47
CA ASN A 38 25.82 -16.02 -4.72
C ASN A 38 25.64 -14.63 -4.11
N LEU A 39 26.31 -14.38 -2.98
CA LEU A 39 26.24 -13.08 -2.29
C LEU A 39 26.75 -11.93 -3.16
N LYS A 40 27.78 -12.17 -3.97
CA LYS A 40 28.36 -11.17 -4.87
C LYS A 40 27.41 -10.75 -5.99
N GLU A 41 26.65 -11.72 -6.52
CA GLU A 41 25.62 -11.45 -7.52
C GLU A 41 24.45 -10.69 -6.90
N CYS A 42 24.04 -11.09 -5.68
CA CYS A 42 23.03 -10.37 -4.92
C CYS A 42 23.46 -8.92 -4.66
N GLN A 43 24.66 -8.65 -4.16
CA GLN A 43 25.10 -7.28 -3.87
C GLN A 43 25.18 -6.38 -5.11
N ASN A 44 25.45 -6.95 -6.29
CA ASN A 44 25.52 -6.20 -7.54
C ASN A 44 24.14 -5.96 -8.16
N GLY A 45 23.19 -6.89 -7.99
CA GLY A 45 21.84 -6.81 -8.57
C GLY A 45 20.76 -6.30 -7.62
N CYS A 46 20.96 -6.44 -6.31
CA CYS A 46 20.00 -6.10 -5.28
C CYS A 46 20.22 -4.67 -4.79
N ARG A 47 19.16 -3.86 -4.82
CA ARG A 47 19.16 -2.53 -4.20
C ARG A 47 18.92 -2.58 -2.68
N PHE A 48 18.52 -3.74 -2.17
CA PHE A 48 18.18 -3.97 -0.77
C PHE A 48 19.22 -4.85 -0.07
N SER A 49 18.86 -5.39 1.08
CA SER A 49 19.73 -6.24 1.87
C SER A 49 19.69 -7.68 1.36
N CYS A 50 20.87 -8.30 1.28
CA CYS A 50 21.04 -9.69 0.91
C CYS A 50 21.09 -10.56 2.17
N TYR A 51 20.28 -11.61 2.20
CA TYR A 51 20.17 -12.56 3.30
C TYR A 51 20.47 -13.97 2.78
N LEU A 52 21.38 -14.68 3.45
CA LEU A 52 21.61 -16.08 3.15
C LEU A 52 20.44 -16.88 3.73
N VAL A 53 19.71 -17.58 2.86
CA VAL A 53 18.53 -18.37 3.21
C VAL A 53 18.69 -19.79 2.72
N ASP A 54 18.18 -20.75 3.48
CA ASP A 54 18.23 -22.16 3.08
C ASP A 54 17.27 -22.42 1.92
N HIS A 55 16.18 -21.64 1.88
CA HIS A 55 15.12 -21.76 0.88
C HIS A 55 14.69 -20.36 0.43
N CYS A 56 14.67 -20.17 -0.89
CA CYS A 56 14.21 -18.93 -1.52
C CYS A 56 13.15 -19.26 -2.58
N ASN A 57 11.94 -18.73 -2.41
CA ASN A 57 10.81 -18.89 -3.34
C ASN A 57 10.61 -20.36 -3.80
N ASP A 58 10.39 -21.26 -2.84
CA ASP A 58 10.20 -22.71 -3.01
C ASP A 58 11.42 -23.50 -3.53
N SER A 59 12.58 -22.87 -3.68
CA SER A 59 13.83 -23.58 -4.01
C SER A 59 14.35 -24.36 -2.81
N LYS A 60 14.67 -25.64 -3.00
CA LYS A 60 15.23 -26.55 -1.97
C LYS A 60 16.74 -26.40 -1.72
N SER A 61 17.37 -25.46 -2.40
CA SER A 61 18.81 -25.24 -2.37
C SER A 61 19.12 -23.92 -1.67
N PRO A 62 20.22 -23.86 -0.89
CA PRO A 62 20.62 -22.63 -0.22
C PRO A 62 20.93 -21.56 -1.25
N MET A 63 20.30 -20.39 -1.09
CA MET A 63 20.41 -19.26 -2.00
C MET A 63 20.50 -17.95 -1.21
N VAL A 64 20.83 -16.86 -1.88
CA VAL A 64 20.84 -15.53 -1.27
C VAL A 64 19.58 -14.78 -1.69
N ALA A 65 18.71 -14.49 -0.73
CA ALA A 65 17.52 -13.70 -0.94
C ALA A 65 17.83 -12.21 -0.84
N CYS A 66 17.47 -11.46 -1.88
CA CYS A 66 17.36 -10.01 -1.85
C CYS A 66 15.98 -9.64 -1.33
N ALA A 67 15.90 -9.06 -0.14
CA ALA A 67 14.63 -8.65 0.46
C ALA A 67 14.75 -7.22 1.03
N PRO A 68 13.67 -6.42 0.98
CA PRO A 68 13.65 -5.14 1.66
C PRO A 68 13.87 -5.36 3.16
N GLY A 69 14.83 -4.64 3.74
CA GLY A 69 15.10 -4.72 5.16
C GLY A 69 13.91 -4.25 5.99
N LEU A 70 13.88 -4.64 7.27
CA LEU A 70 12.81 -4.30 8.21
C LEU A 70 12.49 -2.79 8.24
N VAL A 71 13.51 -1.95 8.16
CA VAL A 71 13.35 -0.48 8.14
C VAL A 71 12.55 -0.02 6.92
N ALA A 72 12.80 -0.60 5.74
CA ALA A 72 12.05 -0.23 4.53
C ALA A 72 10.58 -0.63 4.67
N ILE A 73 10.30 -1.81 5.22
CA ILE A 73 8.94 -2.28 5.49
C ILE A 73 8.23 -1.32 6.47
N LEU A 74 8.91 -0.93 7.55
CA LEU A 74 8.37 0.02 8.53
C LEU A 74 8.09 1.39 7.93
N LEU A 75 8.98 1.91 7.08
CA LEU A 75 8.75 3.19 6.41
C LEU A 75 7.55 3.12 5.46
N ILE A 76 7.44 2.05 4.67
CA ILE A 76 6.34 1.85 3.75
C ILE A 76 5.01 1.75 4.51
N THR A 77 4.96 0.95 5.58
CA THR A 77 3.74 0.82 6.40
C THR A 77 3.38 2.13 7.08
N PHE A 78 4.36 2.89 7.58
CA PHE A 78 4.13 4.20 8.18
C PHE A 78 3.53 5.21 7.19
N VAL A 79 4.13 5.34 6.00
CA VAL A 79 3.63 6.21 4.93
C VAL A 79 2.20 5.80 4.54
N PHE A 80 1.94 4.50 4.47
CA PHE A 80 0.60 3.98 4.17
C PHE A 80 -0.43 4.36 5.23
N ILE A 81 -0.11 4.17 6.52
CA ILE A 81 -0.99 4.56 7.63
C ILE A 81 -1.31 6.05 7.56
N LEU A 82 -0.30 6.89 7.32
CA LEU A 82 -0.51 8.33 7.17
C LEU A 82 -1.39 8.66 5.97
N ALA A 83 -1.20 8.00 4.83
CA ALA A 83 -2.03 8.21 3.63
C ALA A 83 -3.49 7.81 3.87
N VAL A 84 -3.73 6.68 4.53
CA VAL A 84 -5.10 6.23 4.89
C VAL A 84 -5.73 7.18 5.88
N ALA A 85 -4.99 7.62 6.91
CA ALA A 85 -5.49 8.61 7.87
C ALA A 85 -5.85 9.93 7.18
N PHE A 86 -4.96 10.44 6.33
CA PHE A 86 -5.17 11.69 5.59
C PHE A 86 -6.38 11.61 4.64
N THR A 87 -6.48 10.55 3.85
CA THR A 87 -7.63 10.35 2.94
C THR A 87 -8.95 10.22 3.70
N CYS A 88 -8.96 9.53 4.84
CA CYS A 88 -10.12 9.47 5.73
C CYS A 88 -10.52 10.88 6.21
N CYS A 89 -9.58 11.67 6.70
CA CYS A 89 -9.83 13.06 7.11
C CYS A 89 -10.39 13.91 5.98
N LEU A 90 -9.83 13.81 4.76
CA LEU A 90 -10.34 14.54 3.60
C LEU A 90 -11.79 14.12 3.31
N VAL A 91 -12.11 12.84 3.23
CA VAL A 91 -13.48 12.39 2.95
C VAL A 91 -14.46 12.90 4.03
N CYS A 92 -14.06 12.85 5.30
CA CYS A 92 -14.86 13.33 6.43
C CYS A 92 -15.13 14.84 6.39
N ILE A 93 -14.18 15.65 5.91
CA ILE A 93 -14.33 17.12 5.81
C ILE A 93 -15.03 17.53 4.51
N PHE A 94 -14.65 16.93 3.37
CA PHE A 94 -15.20 17.28 2.07
C PHE A 94 -16.67 16.87 1.92
N THR A 95 -17.10 15.76 2.54
CA THR A 95 -18.49 15.30 2.46
C THR A 95 -19.49 16.34 3.01
N PRO A 96 -19.39 16.82 4.26
CA PRO A 96 -20.29 17.84 4.77
C PRO A 96 -20.19 19.15 3.99
N VAL A 97 -18.98 19.60 3.62
CA VAL A 97 -18.80 20.83 2.83
C VAL A 97 -19.48 20.74 1.46
N CYS A 98 -19.36 19.60 0.77
CA CYS A 98 -20.05 19.36 -0.50
C CYS A 98 -21.57 19.33 -0.34
N CYS A 99 -22.08 18.74 0.75
CA CYS A 99 -23.50 18.73 1.08
C CYS A 99 -24.03 20.15 1.34
N PHE A 100 -23.32 20.95 2.15
CA PHE A 100 -23.66 22.34 2.41
C PHE A 100 -23.61 23.19 1.13
N TYR A 101 -22.61 22.99 0.28
CA TYR A 101 -22.47 23.72 -0.98
C TYR A 101 -23.62 23.41 -1.96
N LYS A 102 -24.00 22.14 -2.10
CA LYS A 102 -25.17 21.74 -2.91
C LYS A 102 -26.47 22.32 -2.34
N TRP A 103 -26.65 22.30 -1.03
CA TRP A 103 -27.82 22.87 -0.37
C TRP A 103 -27.91 24.39 -0.59
N TRP A 104 -26.79 25.11 -0.44
CA TRP A 104 -26.72 26.55 -0.63
C TRP A 104 -27.00 26.97 -2.08
N ARG A 105 -26.43 26.23 -3.05
CA ARG A 105 -26.70 26.43 -4.48
C ARG A 105 -28.18 26.19 -4.80
N LYS A 106 -28.78 25.13 -4.26
CA LYS A 106 -30.21 24.81 -4.45
C LYS A 106 -31.11 25.91 -3.87
N LYS A 107 -30.75 26.47 -2.71
CA LYS A 107 -31.47 27.58 -2.08
C LYS A 107 -31.44 28.85 -2.94
N ARG A 108 -30.28 29.23 -3.50
CA ARG A 108 -30.19 30.38 -4.42
C ARG A 108 -31.02 30.22 -5.69
N ASN A 109 -31.07 29.02 -6.27
CA ASN A 109 -31.86 28.79 -7.47
C ASN A 109 -33.37 28.94 -7.22
N LYS A 110 -33.86 28.50 -6.06
CA LYS A 110 -35.28 28.65 -5.67
C LYS A 110 -35.71 30.11 -5.54
N ASN A 111 -34.81 30.99 -5.07
CA ASN A 111 -35.07 32.42 -4.98
C ASN A 111 -35.16 33.09 -6.36
N ARG A 112 -34.40 32.64 -7.35
CA ARG A 112 -34.49 33.16 -8.73
C ARG A 112 -35.80 32.77 -9.42
N THR A 113 -36.31 31.56 -9.18
CA THR A 113 -37.61 31.14 -9.76
C THR A 113 -38.78 31.92 -9.15
N ARG A 114 -38.73 32.23 -7.85
CA ARG A 114 -39.74 33.07 -7.20
C ARG A 114 -39.71 34.54 -7.64
N ALA A 115 -38.57 35.03 -8.13
CA ALA A 115 -38.46 36.38 -8.67
C ALA A 115 -38.92 36.49 -10.14
N ARG A 116 -39.22 35.37 -10.80
CA ARG A 116 -39.68 35.33 -12.21
C ARG A 116 -41.17 35.02 -12.35
N VAL A 117 -41.88 34.74 -11.25
CA VAL A 117 -43.34 34.58 -11.18
C VAL A 117 -43.88 35.79 -10.44
#